data_AF-A0A0G4B038-F1
#
_entry.id   AF-A0A0G4B038-F1
#
_cell.length_a   1.000
_cell.length_b   1.000
_cell.length_c   1.000
_cell.angle_alpha   90.00
_cell.angle_beta   90.00
_cell.angle_gamma   90.00
#
_symmetry.space_group_name_H-M   'P 1'
#
loop_
_entity.id
_entity.type
_entity.pdbx_description
1 polymer ?
#
loop_
_entity_poly.entity_id
_entity_poly.type
_entity_poly.pdbx_seq_one_letter_code
_entity_poly.pdbx_strand_id
1 'polypeptide(L)'
;MQSYEEVAREVDGIVDSMGEHIDGNIKKIVIALRMAGFPTSSSCEGHTNWGLPYPWVEVYALEQEGVAWKKTNNLERKKMQSFIEDFNKSHKANHHLLLQNIGIFGAFRLQNVTWDQNAEADLDKLLDYQKEMDSFAEFIFQKLEANN
;
A
#
# COMPACT_ATOMS: atom_id res chain seq x y z
N MET A 1 8.71 -18.47 -2.70
CA MET A 1 8.35 -17.16 -2.12
C MET A 1 9.62 -16.58 -1.52
N GLN A 2 9.90 -15.28 -1.67
CA GLN A 2 11.01 -14.66 -0.94
C GLN A 2 10.69 -14.69 0.56
N SER A 3 11.73 -14.84 1.39
CA SER A 3 11.61 -14.72 2.85
C SER A 3 11.34 -13.27 3.27
N TYR A 4 10.81 -13.08 4.47
CA TYR A 4 10.64 -11.74 5.04
C TYR A 4 11.97 -10.98 5.08
N GLU A 5 13.05 -11.64 5.49
CA GLU A 5 14.37 -11.03 5.62
C GLU A 5 14.98 -10.61 4.28
N GLU A 6 14.66 -11.32 3.18
CA GLU A 6 15.07 -10.91 1.83
C GLU A 6 14.33 -9.66 1.37
N VAL A 7 13.00 -9.63 1.50
CA VAL A 7 12.20 -8.48 1.07
C VAL A 7 12.44 -7.26 1.97
N ALA A 8 12.59 -7.46 3.28
CA ALA A 8 12.93 -6.38 4.21
C ALA A 8 14.26 -5.71 3.85
N ARG A 9 15.31 -6.50 3.54
CA ARG A 9 16.59 -5.97 3.07
C ARG A 9 16.48 -5.22 1.75
N GLU A 10 15.68 -5.73 0.81
CA GLU A 10 15.40 -5.01 -0.44
C GLU A 10 14.74 -3.66 -0.16
N VAL A 11 13.70 -3.64 0.68
CA VAL A 11 12.95 -2.44 1.05
C VAL A 11 13.82 -1.44 1.82
N ASP A 12 14.70 -1.89 2.71
CA ASP A 12 15.66 -1.02 3.41
C ASP A 12 16.65 -0.33 2.46
N GLY A 13 16.97 -0.97 1.33
CA GLY A 13 17.82 -0.39 0.28
C GLY A 13 17.12 0.59 -0.65
N ILE A 14 15.79 0.74 -0.57
CA ILE A 14 15.05 1.69 -1.40
C ILE A 14 15.29 3.10 -0.86
N VAL A 15 15.75 3.97 -1.76
CA VAL A 15 15.87 5.40 -1.53
C VAL A 15 15.18 6.16 -2.66
N ASP A 16 14.64 7.33 -2.35
CA ASP A 16 14.09 8.24 -3.36
C ASP A 16 15.20 9.01 -4.10
N SER A 17 14.81 9.96 -4.96
CA SER A 17 15.77 10.78 -5.72
C SER A 17 16.56 11.77 -4.85
N MET A 18 16.14 11.99 -3.60
CA MET A 18 16.83 12.80 -2.61
C MET A 18 17.73 11.97 -1.68
N GLY A 19 17.67 10.64 -1.78
CA GLY A 19 18.41 9.72 -0.91
C GLY A 19 17.68 9.35 0.37
N GLU A 20 16.39 9.70 0.49
CA GLU A 20 15.57 9.41 1.67
C GLU A 20 15.01 8.00 1.60
N HIS A 21 15.00 7.31 2.74
CA HIS A 21 14.46 5.95 2.86
C HIS A 21 12.94 5.96 3.03
N ILE A 22 12.31 4.79 2.84
CA ILE A 22 10.88 4.61 3.13
C ILE A 22 10.59 4.87 4.62
N ASP A 23 9.55 5.68 4.86
CA ASP A 23 9.06 6.05 6.20
C ASP A 23 8.77 4.83 7.10
N GLY A 24 9.09 4.96 8.39
CA GLY A 24 8.96 3.87 9.35
C GLY A 24 7.53 3.33 9.46
N ASN A 25 6.52 4.20 9.54
CA ASN A 25 5.13 3.78 9.77
C ASN A 25 4.42 3.26 8.51
N ILE A 26 5.07 3.27 7.34
CA ILE A 26 4.53 2.67 6.10
C ILE A 26 5.37 1.48 5.62
N LYS A 27 6.60 1.33 6.10
CA LYS A 27 7.54 0.30 5.63
C LYS A 27 6.97 -1.11 5.73
N LYS A 28 6.26 -1.42 6.81
CA LYS A 28 5.70 -2.76 7.05
C LYS A 28 4.72 -3.19 5.96
N ILE A 29 3.78 -2.32 5.59
CA ILE A 29 2.83 -2.63 4.52
C ILE A 29 3.53 -2.71 3.15
N VAL A 30 4.58 -1.90 2.91
CA VAL A 30 5.39 -2.03 1.68
C VAL A 30 6.05 -3.41 1.59
N ILE A 31 6.64 -3.91 2.68
CA ILE A 31 7.22 -5.27 2.74
C ILE A 31 6.14 -6.32 2.47
N ALA A 32 5.00 -6.24 3.16
CA ALA A 32 3.91 -7.20 3.00
C ALA A 32 3.39 -7.27 1.56
N LEU A 33 3.17 -6.11 0.93
CA LEU A 33 2.73 -6.03 -0.46
C LEU A 33 3.76 -6.62 -1.43
N ARG A 34 5.05 -6.33 -1.22
CA ARG A 34 6.12 -6.90 -2.05
C ARG A 34 6.26 -8.42 -1.88
N MET A 35 6.15 -8.94 -0.65
CA MET A 35 6.09 -10.38 -0.40
C MET A 35 4.90 -11.04 -1.10
N ALA A 36 3.75 -10.37 -1.13
CA ALA A 36 2.58 -10.81 -1.87
C ALA A 36 2.72 -10.63 -3.40
N GLY A 37 3.84 -10.10 -3.88
CA GLY A 37 4.16 -9.92 -5.30
C GLY A 37 3.51 -8.70 -5.95
N PHE A 38 3.13 -7.68 -5.18
CA PHE A 38 2.65 -6.40 -5.73
C PHE A 38 3.83 -5.48 -6.05
N PRO A 39 3.84 -4.86 -7.25
CA PRO A 39 4.88 -3.90 -7.63
C PRO A 39 4.61 -2.53 -7.01
N THR A 40 5.17 -2.25 -5.84
CA THR A 40 5.06 -0.94 -5.19
C THR A 40 5.99 0.08 -5.85
N SER A 41 5.49 1.28 -6.12
CA SER A 41 6.24 2.33 -6.84
C SER A 41 6.53 3.58 -6.01
N SER A 42 5.67 3.90 -5.03
CA SER A 42 5.85 5.02 -4.12
C SER A 42 4.99 4.83 -2.87
N SER A 43 5.31 5.50 -1.78
CA SER A 43 4.53 5.46 -0.53
C SER A 43 4.77 6.71 0.30
N CYS A 44 3.87 6.96 1.26
CA CYS A 44 4.05 7.96 2.31
C CYS A 44 3.29 7.49 3.55
N GLU A 45 3.86 7.74 4.73
CA GLU A 45 3.19 7.42 6.01
C GLU A 45 2.04 8.36 6.37
N GLY A 46 1.94 9.49 5.67
CA GLY A 46 1.00 10.57 5.94
C GLY A 46 1.53 11.54 7.00
N HIS A 47 1.33 12.84 6.79
CA HIS A 47 1.82 13.88 7.70
C HIS A 47 0.77 14.98 7.90
N THR A 48 0.74 15.54 9.11
CA THR A 48 -0.25 16.58 9.48
C THR A 48 0.18 17.99 9.10
N ASN A 49 1.45 18.19 8.73
CA ASN A 49 2.05 19.48 8.44
C ASN A 49 2.53 19.63 6.97
N TRP A 50 2.51 18.56 6.19
CA TRP A 50 2.83 18.56 4.76
C TRP A 50 2.25 17.30 4.09
N GLY A 51 2.20 17.26 2.76
CA GLY A 51 1.70 16.09 2.04
C GLY A 51 0.23 15.78 2.32
N LEU A 52 -0.13 14.49 2.31
CA LEU A 52 -1.48 14.02 2.62
C LEU A 52 -1.55 13.60 4.10
N PRO A 53 -2.64 13.90 4.83
CA PRO A 53 -2.78 13.55 6.25
C PRO A 53 -3.21 12.10 6.48
N TYR A 54 -2.82 11.19 5.59
CA TYR A 54 -3.12 9.76 5.65
C TYR A 54 -2.09 8.94 4.86
N PRO A 55 -1.82 7.70 5.30
CA PRO A 55 -0.89 6.82 4.63
C PRO A 55 -1.42 6.36 3.27
N TRP A 56 -0.49 6.12 2.35
CA TRP A 56 -0.81 5.50 1.07
C TRP A 56 0.39 4.73 0.49
N VAL A 57 0.08 3.70 -0.31
CA VAL A 57 1.06 2.97 -1.12
C VAL A 57 0.56 2.91 -2.55
N GLU A 58 1.39 3.36 -3.49
CA GLU A 58 1.14 3.24 -4.93
C GLU A 58 1.59 1.88 -5.43
N VAL A 59 0.70 1.24 -6.19
CA VAL A 59 0.98 0.03 -6.95
C VAL A 59 0.95 0.38 -8.42
N TYR A 60 2.09 0.16 -9.07
CA TYR A 60 2.25 0.40 -10.48
C TYR A 60 3.09 -0.71 -11.10
N ALA A 61 2.50 -1.45 -12.03
CA ALA A 61 3.19 -2.48 -12.78
C ALA A 61 4.41 -1.89 -13.49
N LEU A 62 5.46 -2.70 -13.59
CA LEU A 62 6.68 -2.37 -14.32
C LEU A 62 6.37 -1.96 -15.77
N GLU A 63 7.28 -1.16 -16.33
CA GLU A 63 7.15 -0.53 -17.65
C GLU A 63 6.70 -1.52 -18.71
N GLN A 64 5.62 -1.16 -19.40
CA GLN A 64 4.98 -1.93 -20.46
C GLN A 64 4.45 -0.97 -21.51
N GLU A 65 4.28 -1.44 -22.74
CA GLU A 65 3.76 -0.62 -23.82
C GLU A 65 2.21 -0.51 -23.79
N GLY A 66 1.73 0.73 -23.72
CA GLY A 66 0.32 1.10 -23.99
C GLY A 66 -0.72 0.26 -23.23
N VAL A 67 -1.52 -0.51 -23.96
CA VAL A 67 -2.66 -1.28 -23.42
C VAL A 67 -2.24 -2.42 -22.49
N ALA A 68 -1.02 -2.94 -22.63
CA ALA A 68 -0.51 -3.99 -21.75
C ALA A 68 -0.39 -3.48 -20.32
N TRP A 69 0.02 -2.23 -20.14
CA TRP A 69 0.15 -1.61 -18.83
C TRP A 69 -1.18 -1.57 -18.07
N LYS A 70 -2.23 -1.12 -18.75
CA LYS A 70 -3.59 -1.08 -18.19
C LYS A 70 -4.11 -2.47 -17.84
N LYS A 71 -3.78 -3.48 -18.63
CA LYS A 71 -4.18 -4.87 -18.34
C LYS A 71 -3.50 -5.38 -17.06
N THR A 72 -2.19 -5.21 -16.95
CA THR A 72 -1.42 -5.68 -15.80
C THR A 72 -1.83 -4.96 -14.51
N ASN A 73 -1.96 -3.63 -14.53
CA ASN A 73 -2.42 -2.89 -13.36
C ASN A 73 -3.84 -3.29 -12.93
N ASN A 74 -4.73 -3.61 -13.87
CA ASN A 74 -6.07 -4.12 -13.53
C ASN A 74 -6.03 -5.50 -12.90
N LEU A 75 -5.06 -6.36 -13.25
CA LEU A 75 -4.86 -7.64 -12.58
C LEU A 75 -4.39 -7.44 -11.14
N GLU A 76 -3.40 -6.57 -10.93
CA GLU A 76 -2.94 -6.22 -9.59
C GLU A 76 -4.06 -5.59 -8.75
N ARG A 77 -4.87 -4.71 -9.33
CA ARG A 77 -6.04 -4.13 -8.66
C ARG A 77 -7.03 -5.20 -8.21
N LYS A 78 -7.37 -6.16 -9.08
CA LYS A 78 -8.30 -7.25 -8.74
C LYS A 78 -7.75 -8.13 -7.63
N LYS A 79 -6.45 -8.45 -7.69
CA LYS A 79 -5.77 -9.22 -6.66
C LYS A 79 -5.79 -8.49 -5.32
N MET A 80 -5.43 -7.20 -5.30
CA MET A 80 -5.49 -6.36 -4.11
C MET A 80 -6.91 -6.26 -3.54
N GLN A 81 -7.90 -6.07 -4.41
CA GLN A 81 -9.31 -6.01 -4.00
C GLN A 81 -9.74 -7.30 -3.29
N SER A 82 -9.33 -8.47 -3.79
CA SER A 82 -9.60 -9.74 -3.12
C SER A 82 -8.95 -9.85 -1.74
N PHE A 83 -7.75 -9.30 -1.56
CA PHE A 83 -7.11 -9.25 -0.23
C PHE A 83 -7.88 -8.34 0.72
N ILE A 84 -8.30 -7.15 0.27
CA ILE A 84 -9.11 -6.22 1.08
C ILE A 84 -10.46 -6.85 1.47
N GLU A 85 -11.12 -7.53 0.54
CA GLU A 85 -12.37 -8.24 0.82
C GLU A 85 -12.20 -9.34 1.86
N ASP A 86 -11.14 -10.15 1.74
CA ASP A 86 -10.85 -11.20 2.72
C ASP A 86 -10.49 -10.62 4.09
N PHE A 87 -9.70 -9.55 4.13
CA PHE A 87 -9.36 -8.83 5.36
C PHE A 87 -10.63 -8.34 6.07
N ASN A 88 -11.51 -7.65 5.34
CA ASN A 88 -12.77 -7.10 5.87
C ASN A 88 -13.77 -8.15 6.37
N LYS A 89 -13.65 -9.44 5.98
CA LYS A 89 -14.52 -10.51 6.52
C LYS A 89 -14.28 -10.77 8.01
N SER A 90 -13.06 -10.52 8.48
CA SER A 90 -12.64 -10.83 9.86
C SER A 90 -12.21 -9.59 10.64
N HIS A 91 -11.99 -8.47 9.96
CA HIS A 91 -11.53 -7.21 10.54
C HIS A 91 -12.64 -6.15 10.53
N LYS A 92 -12.84 -5.48 11.67
CA LYS A 92 -13.73 -4.32 11.78
C LYS A 92 -12.89 -3.08 11.97
N ALA A 93 -13.01 -2.14 11.04
CA ALA A 93 -12.30 -0.88 11.07
C ALA A 93 -13.28 0.29 11.03
N ASN A 94 -12.89 1.41 11.64
CA ASN A 94 -13.58 2.68 11.45
C ASN A 94 -13.31 3.24 10.05
N HIS A 95 -12.17 2.85 9.44
CA HIS A 95 -11.65 3.41 8.20
C HIS A 95 -11.09 2.31 7.30
N HIS A 96 -11.95 1.73 6.46
CA HIS A 96 -11.55 0.66 5.55
C HIS A 96 -10.56 1.12 4.48
N LEU A 97 -9.68 0.19 4.09
CA LEU A 97 -8.81 0.37 2.94
C LEU A 97 -9.62 0.38 1.63
N LEU A 98 -9.21 1.23 0.71
CA LEU A 98 -9.77 1.38 -0.63
C LEU A 98 -8.69 1.59 -1.68
N LEU A 99 -9.09 1.42 -2.95
CA LEU A 99 -8.21 1.50 -4.10
C LEU A 99 -8.53 2.70 -4.99
N GLN A 100 -7.80 3.80 -4.81
CA GLN A 100 -7.96 5.02 -5.60
C GLN A 100 -7.18 4.92 -6.92
N ASN A 101 -7.78 5.28 -8.07
CA ASN A 101 -7.06 5.33 -9.34
C ASN A 101 -6.00 6.45 -9.33
N ILE A 102 -4.85 6.18 -9.95
CA ILE A 102 -3.84 7.20 -10.29
C ILE A 102 -3.45 7.08 -11.77
N GLY A 103 -3.26 8.24 -12.43
CA GLY A 103 -2.89 8.31 -13.84
C GLY A 103 -3.92 7.66 -14.80
N ILE A 104 -3.50 7.41 -16.04
CA ILE A 104 -4.36 6.88 -17.11
C ILE A 104 -4.15 5.38 -17.39
N PHE A 105 -3.09 4.79 -16.84
CA PHE A 105 -2.69 3.40 -17.10
C PHE A 105 -3.21 2.40 -16.06
N GLY A 106 -4.19 2.79 -15.25
CA GLY A 106 -4.87 1.89 -14.30
C GLY A 106 -4.11 1.59 -13.02
N ALA A 107 -2.98 2.26 -12.78
CA ALA A 107 -2.28 2.24 -11.50
C ALA A 107 -3.20 2.74 -10.38
N PHE A 108 -2.83 2.43 -9.13
CA PHE A 108 -3.69 2.76 -8.01
C PHE A 108 -2.95 2.98 -6.69
N ARG A 109 -3.60 3.69 -5.78
CA ARG A 109 -3.22 3.84 -4.39
C ARG A 109 -4.07 2.96 -3.50
N LEU A 110 -3.42 2.21 -2.62
CA LEU A 110 -4.00 1.68 -1.40
C LEU A 110 -3.99 2.79 -0.33
N GLN A 111 -5.14 3.14 0.22
CA GLN A 111 -5.30 4.21 1.23
C GLN A 111 -6.59 4.05 2.03
N ASN A 112 -6.76 4.76 3.14
CA ASN A 112 -7.91 4.65 4.05
C ASN A 112 -9.08 5.60 3.72
N VAL A 113 -8.83 6.60 2.90
CA VAL A 113 -9.81 7.64 2.56
C VAL A 113 -9.79 7.89 1.07
N THR A 114 -10.90 8.31 0.48
CA THR A 114 -10.86 8.86 -0.89
C THR A 114 -10.06 10.15 -0.86
N TRP A 115 -9.39 10.47 -1.96
CA TRP A 115 -8.66 11.73 -2.03
C TRP A 115 -9.60 12.90 -1.70
N ASP A 116 -9.24 13.65 -0.67
CA ASP A 116 -9.94 14.84 -0.22
C ASP A 116 -8.90 15.92 0.03
N GLN A 117 -8.91 16.94 -0.83
CA GLN A 117 -8.05 18.11 -0.73
C GLN A 117 -8.34 18.97 0.51
N ASN A 118 -9.51 18.78 1.13
CA ASN A 118 -9.94 19.51 2.32
C ASN A 118 -9.85 18.67 3.59
N ALA A 119 -9.26 17.46 3.53
CA ALA A 119 -9.07 16.63 4.70
C ALA A 119 -8.25 17.41 5.73
N GLU A 120 -8.90 17.79 6.83
CA GLU A 120 -8.21 18.45 7.93
C GLU A 120 -7.19 17.48 8.54
N ALA A 121 -5.98 17.99 8.78
CA ALA A 121 -4.94 17.24 9.45
C ALA A 121 -5.38 16.95 10.89
N ASP A 122 -5.54 15.66 11.19
CA ASP A 122 -5.98 15.17 12.49
C ASP A 122 -5.05 14.01 12.87
N LEU A 123 -4.28 14.21 13.94
CA LEU A 123 -3.26 13.25 14.37
C LEU A 123 -3.89 11.93 14.80
N ASP A 124 -5.04 11.97 15.47
CA ASP A 124 -5.69 10.75 15.96
C ASP A 124 -6.20 9.91 14.78
N LYS A 125 -6.76 10.57 13.74
CA LYS A 125 -7.13 9.89 12.49
C LYS A 125 -5.92 9.32 11.76
N LEU A 126 -4.83 10.07 11.66
CA LEU A 126 -3.59 9.60 11.01
C LEU A 126 -3.09 8.33 11.69
N LEU A 127 -3.03 8.31 13.03
CA LEU A 127 -2.62 7.14 13.80
C LEU A 127 -3.56 5.96 13.57
N ASP A 128 -4.87 6.18 13.46
CA ASP A 128 -5.83 5.12 13.17
C ASP A 128 -5.70 4.59 11.74
N TYR A 129 -5.40 5.44 10.75
CA TYR A 129 -5.10 4.99 9.40
C TYR A 129 -3.81 4.18 9.32
N GLN A 130 -2.76 4.59 10.03
CA GLN A 130 -1.49 3.85 10.11
C GLN A 130 -1.68 2.48 10.76
N LYS A 131 -2.45 2.39 11.85
CA LYS A 131 -2.80 1.10 12.49
C LYS A 131 -3.56 0.18 11.53
N GLU A 132 -4.44 0.71 10.70
CA GLU A 132 -5.17 -0.08 9.71
C GLU A 132 -4.23 -0.63 8.63
N MET A 133 -3.28 0.17 8.14
CA MET A 133 -2.24 -0.29 7.22
C MET A 133 -1.40 -1.42 7.82
N ASP A 134 -0.99 -1.27 9.08
CA ASP A 134 -0.24 -2.30 9.81
C ASP A 134 -1.06 -3.58 10.02
N SER A 135 -2.34 -3.45 10.33
CA SER A 135 -3.26 -4.59 10.51
C SER A 135 -3.43 -5.36 9.19
N PHE A 136 -3.53 -4.63 8.07
CA PHE A 136 -3.60 -5.25 6.75
C PHE A 136 -2.28 -5.91 6.34
N ALA A 137 -1.13 -5.33 6.72
CA ALA A 137 0.17 -5.95 6.51
C ALA A 137 0.28 -7.29 7.24
N GLU A 138 -0.15 -7.35 8.50
CA GLU A 138 -0.19 -8.60 9.28
C GLU A 138 -1.11 -9.64 8.66
N PHE A 139 -2.29 -9.22 8.20
CA PHE A 139 -3.20 -10.10 7.49
C PHE A 139 -2.55 -10.70 6.24
N ILE A 140 -1.81 -9.91 5.46
CA ILE A 140 -1.10 -10.39 4.28
C ILE A 140 -0.05 -11.44 4.68
N PHE A 141 0.77 -11.18 5.71
CA PHE A 141 1.78 -12.13 6.18
C PHE A 141 1.13 -13.47 6.57
N GLN A 142 0.10 -13.42 7.41
CA GLN A 142 -0.64 -14.62 7.84
C GLN A 142 -1.24 -15.39 6.66
N LYS A 143 -1.80 -14.67 5.67
CA LYS A 143 -2.36 -15.28 4.46
C LYS A 143 -1.27 -15.95 3.61
N LEU A 144 -0.08 -15.37 3.53
CA LEU A 144 1.04 -15.97 2.80
C LEU A 144 1.57 -17.21 3.52
N GLU A 145 1.69 -17.17 4.84
CA GLU A 145 2.10 -18.33 5.66
C GLU A 145 1.13 -19.49 5.53
N ALA A 146 -0.19 -19.24 5.56
CA ALA A 146 -1.20 -20.29 5.43
C ALA A 146 -1.24 -21.00 4.05
N ASN A 147 -0.57 -20.44 3.03
CA ASN A 147 -0.52 -20.98 1.68
C ASN A 147 0.82 -21.64 1.32
N ASN A 148 1.78 -21.71 2.26
CA ASN A 148 3.04 -22.47 2.12
C ASN A 148 2.93 -23.84 2.78
#